data_AF-A0A7S4FSF8-F1
#
_entry.id   AF-A0A7S4FSF8-F1
#
_cell.length_a   1.000
_cell.length_b   1.000
_cell.length_c   1.000
_cell.angle_alpha   90.00
_cell.angle_beta   90.00
_cell.angle_gamma   90.00
#
_symmetry.space_group_name_H-M   'P 1'
#
loop_
_entity.id
_entity.type
_entity.pdbx_description
1 polymer ?
#
loop_
_entity_poly.entity_id
_entity_poly.type
_entity_poly.pdbx_seq_one_letter_code
_entity_poly.pdbx_strand_id
1 'polypeptide(L)'
;MPVDLCNAQAAGEAILEVLVQSQPQDNDLLSRAQLREKLNQQLQSALGSATDLFIFGSEVAGILRRDSDMDLCVTTGHSLEGSLSRKHQQEVLTDISKVLKRDYPHSILISHARIPILKVEGRTPPHFDICCNWPGVRNSHFLRHYVENYPTKIQPLATAVVLLAKNNGIHGAKHQGLK
;
A
#
# COMPACT_ATOMS: atom_id res chain seq x y z
N MET A 1 -8.98 -36.34 11.09
CA MET A 1 -9.33 -36.71 9.70
C MET A 1 -8.03 -36.74 8.90
N PRO A 2 -7.74 -37.79 8.11
CA PRO A 2 -6.58 -37.77 7.23
C PRO A 2 -6.75 -36.65 6.21
N VAL A 3 -5.73 -35.80 6.06
CA VAL A 3 -5.67 -34.81 4.98
C VAL A 3 -5.47 -35.59 3.69
N ASP A 4 -6.34 -35.38 2.71
CA ASP A 4 -6.13 -35.90 1.37
C ASP A 4 -4.91 -35.20 0.76
N LEU A 5 -3.79 -35.91 0.73
CA LEU A 5 -2.49 -35.39 0.31
C LEU A 5 -2.50 -34.97 -1.17
N CYS A 6 -3.31 -35.63 -2.01
CA CYS A 6 -3.43 -35.29 -3.43
C CYS A 6 -4.07 -33.91 -3.60
N ASN A 7 -5.17 -33.68 -2.87
CA ASN A 7 -5.86 -32.39 -2.87
C ASN A 7 -5.03 -31.26 -2.23
N ALA A 8 -4.27 -31.57 -1.18
CA ALA A 8 -3.38 -30.59 -0.54
C ALA A 8 -2.22 -30.16 -1.45
N GLN A 9 -1.64 -31.09 -2.22
CA GLN A 9 -0.58 -30.80 -3.16
C GLN A 9 -1.07 -29.92 -4.33
N ALA A 10 -2.21 -30.28 -4.93
CA ALA A 10 -2.82 -29.50 -6.00
C ALA A 10 -3.14 -28.06 -5.56
N ALA A 11 -3.63 -27.88 -4.32
CA ALA A 11 -3.88 -26.56 -3.76
C ALA A 11 -2.58 -25.75 -3.60
N GLY A 12 -1.49 -26.39 -3.16
CA GLY A 12 -0.18 -25.75 -3.06
C GLY A 12 0.36 -25.27 -4.41
N GLU A 13 0.26 -26.11 -5.44
CA GLU A 13 0.68 -25.78 -6.80
C GLU A 13 -0.12 -24.60 -7.38
N ALA A 14 -1.45 -24.61 -7.20
CA ALA A 14 -2.32 -23.53 -7.64
C ALA A 14 -1.98 -22.18 -6.97
N ILE A 15 -1.66 -22.19 -5.67
CA ILE A 15 -1.25 -20.98 -4.95
C ILE A 15 0.07 -20.41 -5.52
N LEU A 16 1.03 -21.29 -5.83
CA LEU A 16 2.32 -20.87 -6.40
C LEU A 16 2.16 -20.30 -7.81
N GLU A 17 1.33 -20.92 -8.65
CA GLU A 17 1.05 -20.43 -10.00
C GLU A 17 0.44 -19.01 -9.95
N VAL A 18 -0.56 -18.83 -9.09
CA VAL A 18 -1.20 -17.53 -8.89
C VAL A 18 -0.23 -16.48 -8.36
N LEU A 19 0.66 -16.85 -7.42
CA LEU A 19 1.71 -15.96 -6.93
C LEU A 19 2.56 -15.48 -8.11
N VAL A 20 3.12 -16.39 -8.90
CA VAL A 20 3.99 -16.08 -10.05
C VAL A 20 3.28 -15.17 -11.07
N GLN A 21 2.03 -15.47 -11.41
CA GLN A 21 1.27 -14.68 -12.38
C GLN A 21 0.92 -13.27 -11.86
N SER A 22 0.76 -13.12 -10.54
CA SER A 22 0.38 -11.86 -9.90
C SER A 22 1.55 -10.91 -9.62
N GLN A 23 2.79 -11.38 -9.74
CA GLN A 23 3.96 -10.55 -9.44
C GLN A 23 4.07 -9.33 -10.39
N PRO A 24 4.46 -8.17 -9.85
CA PRO A 24 4.80 -7.00 -10.66
C PRO A 24 6.02 -7.31 -11.53
N GLN A 25 6.06 -6.73 -12.73
CA GLN A 25 7.24 -6.75 -13.59
C GLN A 25 8.21 -5.63 -13.21
N ASP A 26 9.46 -5.70 -13.68
CA ASP A 26 10.47 -4.68 -13.41
C ASP A 26 10.02 -3.27 -13.84
N ASN A 27 9.30 -3.18 -14.97
CA ASN A 27 8.73 -1.92 -15.44
C ASN A 27 7.64 -1.36 -14.49
N ASP A 28 6.88 -2.23 -13.82
CA ASP A 28 5.88 -1.82 -12.83
C ASP A 28 6.59 -1.21 -11.61
N LEU A 29 7.66 -1.87 -11.14
CA LEU A 29 8.46 -1.41 -10.00
C LEU A 29 9.16 -0.08 -10.32
N LEU A 30 9.75 0.04 -11.52
CA LEU A 30 10.39 1.27 -11.97
C LEU A 30 9.39 2.43 -12.06
N SER A 31 8.21 2.18 -12.61
CA SER A 31 7.16 3.20 -12.73
C SER A 31 6.67 3.69 -11.37
N ARG A 32 6.56 2.79 -10.38
CA ARG A 32 6.20 3.13 -8.99
C ARG A 32 7.27 3.98 -8.32
N ALA A 33 8.55 3.59 -8.46
CA ALA A 33 9.67 4.37 -7.93
C ALA A 33 9.75 5.78 -8.55
N GLN A 34 9.57 5.89 -9.86
CA GLN A 34 9.55 7.17 -10.58
C GLN A 34 8.35 8.04 -10.15
N LEU A 35 7.16 7.44 -9.98
CA LEU A 35 5.99 8.15 -9.47
C LEU A 35 6.25 8.71 -8.07
N ARG A 36 6.78 7.89 -7.15
CA ARG A 36 7.12 8.32 -5.79
C ARG A 36 8.07 9.51 -5.82
N GLU A 37 9.14 9.43 -6.61
CA GLU A 37 10.15 10.48 -6.69
C GLU A 37 9.56 11.77 -7.26
N LYS A 38 8.78 11.69 -8.34
CA LYS A 38 8.08 12.83 -8.93
C LYS A 38 7.15 13.52 -7.92
N LEU A 39 6.34 12.72 -7.21
CA LEU A 39 5.44 13.25 -6.18
C LEU A 39 6.24 13.89 -5.04
N ASN A 40 7.33 13.26 -4.59
CA ASN A 40 8.15 13.77 -3.51
C ASN A 40 8.75 15.14 -3.86
N GLN A 41 9.33 15.27 -5.04
CA GLN A 41 9.88 16.54 -5.54
C GLN A 41 8.81 17.64 -5.65
N GLN A 42 7.62 17.28 -6.15
CA GLN A 42 6.49 18.21 -6.25
C GLN A 42 6.02 18.70 -4.88
N LEU A 43 5.93 17.80 -3.89
CA LEU A 43 5.54 18.17 -2.54
C LEU A 43 6.62 18.96 -1.82
N GLN A 44 7.90 18.59 -1.94
CA GLN A 44 9.01 19.36 -1.34
C GLN A 44 9.10 20.78 -1.90
N SER A 45 8.87 20.93 -3.21
CA SER A 45 8.87 22.25 -3.86
C SER A 45 7.73 23.14 -3.38
N ALA A 46 6.57 22.57 -3.05
CA ALA A 46 5.37 23.32 -2.67
C ALA A 46 5.21 23.51 -1.15
N LEU A 47 5.62 22.52 -0.34
CA LEU A 47 5.37 22.46 1.10
C LEU A 47 6.67 22.55 1.93
N GLY A 48 7.84 22.56 1.28
CA GLY A 48 9.15 22.69 1.90
C GLY A 48 9.94 21.38 1.95
N SER A 49 11.26 21.50 2.02
CA SER A 49 12.23 20.38 1.95
C SER A 49 12.14 19.38 3.10
N ALA A 50 11.39 19.71 4.15
CA ALA A 50 11.15 18.82 5.28
C ALA A 50 9.98 17.84 5.02
N THR A 51 9.33 17.92 3.86
CA THR A 51 8.27 17.00 3.44
C THR A 51 8.88 15.78 2.76
N ASP A 52 8.52 14.58 3.19
CA ASP A 52 8.97 13.34 2.58
C ASP A 52 7.82 12.35 2.37
N LEU A 53 7.90 11.58 1.29
CA LEU A 53 7.00 10.47 0.97
C LEU A 53 7.72 9.13 1.09
N PHE A 54 7.15 8.22 1.86
CA PHE A 54 7.63 6.84 2.03
C PHE A 54 6.63 5.86 1.42
N ILE A 55 7.13 4.89 0.66
CA ILE A 55 6.31 3.75 0.25
C ILE A 55 6.12 2.84 1.46
N PHE A 56 4.92 2.29 1.63
CA PHE A 56 4.64 1.23 2.61
C PHE A 56 3.66 0.20 2.04
N GLY A 57 3.07 -0.61 2.91
CA GLY A 57 2.04 -1.57 2.53
C GLY A 57 2.62 -2.80 1.85
N SER A 58 1.87 -3.34 0.88
CA SER A 58 2.19 -4.61 0.21
C SER A 58 3.57 -4.62 -0.48
N GLU A 59 4.00 -3.46 -0.98
CA GLU A 59 5.30 -3.25 -1.61
C GLU A 59 6.46 -3.47 -0.63
N VAL A 60 6.44 -2.76 0.50
CA VAL A 60 7.49 -2.91 1.51
C VAL A 60 7.40 -4.26 2.20
N ALA A 61 6.20 -4.77 2.45
CA ALA A 61 5.97 -6.06 3.10
C ALA A 61 6.42 -7.29 2.28
N GLY A 62 6.75 -7.14 0.99
CA GLY A 62 7.21 -8.24 0.14
C GLY A 62 6.09 -9.11 -0.42
N ILE A 63 4.86 -8.59 -0.46
CA ILE A 63 3.65 -9.28 -0.97
C ILE A 63 2.97 -8.47 -2.07
N LEU A 64 3.76 -7.70 -2.82
CA LEU A 64 3.27 -6.83 -3.89
C LEU A 64 2.69 -7.65 -5.05
N ARG A 65 1.58 -7.16 -5.60
CA ARG A 65 0.93 -7.69 -6.80
C ARG A 65 0.78 -6.59 -7.84
N ARG A 66 0.61 -6.97 -9.11
CA ARG A 66 0.49 -6.03 -10.24
C ARG A 66 -0.71 -5.07 -10.10
N ASP A 67 -1.81 -5.53 -9.51
CA ASP A 67 -3.03 -4.76 -9.26
C ASP A 67 -3.05 -4.11 -7.86
N SER A 68 -1.94 -4.12 -7.12
CA SER A 68 -1.89 -3.46 -5.81
C SER A 68 -1.81 -1.94 -5.97
N ASP A 69 -2.62 -1.24 -5.18
CA ASP A 69 -2.49 0.20 -4.96
C ASP A 69 -1.08 0.51 -4.40
N MET A 70 -0.66 1.76 -4.59
CA MET A 70 0.59 2.29 -4.05
C MET A 70 0.31 3.08 -2.78
N ASP A 71 0.70 2.50 -1.65
CA ASP A 71 0.51 3.10 -0.33
C ASP A 71 1.67 4.05 0.01
N LEU A 72 1.35 5.33 0.23
CA LEU A 72 2.30 6.40 0.51
C LEU A 72 2.06 7.04 1.88
N CYS A 73 3.12 7.14 2.68
CA CYS A 73 3.12 7.85 3.95
C CYS A 73 3.85 9.18 3.79
N VAL A 74 3.19 10.29 4.09
CA VAL A 74 3.80 11.62 4.12
C VAL A 74 4.25 11.99 5.54
N THR A 75 5.40 12.65 5.63
CA THR A 75 5.93 13.20 6.88
C THR A 75 6.36 14.65 6.68
N THR A 76 6.20 15.49 7.70
CA THR A 76 6.60 16.90 7.66
C THR A 76 7.53 17.21 8.85
N GLY A 77 8.79 17.55 8.58
CA GLY A 77 9.75 18.19 9.49
C GLY A 77 10.26 17.36 10.67
N HIS A 78 9.36 16.85 11.52
CA HIS A 78 9.72 16.24 12.80
C HIS A 78 8.75 15.16 13.30
N SER A 79 7.71 14.78 12.55
CA SER A 79 6.68 13.84 13.05
C SER A 79 6.97 12.35 12.81
N LEU A 80 8.24 11.95 12.71
CA LEU A 80 8.60 10.53 12.59
C LEU A 80 8.34 9.76 13.90
N GLU A 81 8.21 10.47 15.03
CA GLU A 81 8.15 9.84 16.36
C GLU A 81 6.82 10.03 17.10
N GLY A 82 5.91 10.85 16.56
CA GLY A 82 4.59 11.11 17.15
C GLY A 82 3.46 10.96 16.14
N SER A 83 2.37 10.29 16.53
CA SER A 83 1.15 10.30 15.73
C SER A 83 0.65 11.75 15.65
N LEU A 84 0.66 12.33 14.45
CA LEU A 84 -0.02 13.60 14.19
C LEU A 84 -1.46 13.50 14.69
N SER A 85 -1.97 14.58 15.30
CA SER A 85 -3.37 14.62 15.66
C SER A 85 -4.21 14.55 14.37
N ARG A 86 -5.43 14.03 14.47
CA ARG A 86 -6.33 13.88 13.32
C ARG A 86 -6.49 15.18 12.52
N LYS A 87 -6.62 16.32 13.23
CA LYS A 87 -6.75 17.65 12.62
C LYS A 87 -5.53 17.99 11.77
N HIS A 88 -4.32 17.81 12.30
CA HIS A 88 -3.09 18.05 11.54
C HIS A 88 -2.95 17.10 10.35
N GLN A 89 -3.34 15.82 10.48
CA GLN A 89 -3.35 14.90 9.34
C GLN A 89 -4.29 15.40 8.22
N GLN A 90 -5.47 15.89 8.58
CA GLN A 90 -6.42 16.45 7.63
C GLN A 90 -5.89 17.74 6.97
N GLU A 91 -5.23 18.61 7.73
CA GLU A 91 -4.60 19.83 7.21
C GLU A 91 -3.50 19.49 6.19
N VAL A 92 -2.55 18.62 6.57
CA VAL A 92 -1.47 18.15 5.68
C VAL A 92 -2.04 17.55 4.40
N LEU A 93 -3.01 16.65 4.50
CA LEU A 93 -3.62 16.02 3.31
C LEU A 93 -4.45 17.00 2.47
N THR A 94 -5.02 18.04 3.09
CA THR A 94 -5.71 19.11 2.36
C THR A 94 -4.72 19.92 1.54
N ASP A 95 -3.57 20.26 2.09
CA ASP A 95 -2.54 21.02 1.37
C ASP A 95 -1.90 20.19 0.26
N ILE A 96 -1.61 18.90 0.52
CA ILE A 96 -1.18 17.96 -0.52
C ILE A 96 -2.23 17.86 -1.63
N SER A 97 -3.52 17.77 -1.28
CA SER A 97 -4.61 17.72 -2.28
C SER A 97 -4.62 18.95 -3.18
N LYS A 98 -4.39 20.15 -2.62
CA LYS A 98 -4.27 21.39 -3.41
C LYS A 98 -3.09 21.34 -4.38
N VAL A 99 -1.91 20.90 -3.91
CA VAL A 99 -0.70 20.78 -4.73
C VAL A 99 -0.89 19.80 -5.88
N LEU A 100 -1.52 18.66 -5.60
CA LEU A 100 -1.73 17.59 -6.57
C LEU A 100 -2.94 17.84 -7.48
N LYS A 101 -3.81 18.81 -7.18
CA LYS A 101 -5.10 18.98 -7.88
C LYS A 101 -4.95 19.21 -9.38
N ARG A 102 -3.87 19.88 -9.81
CA ARG A 102 -3.59 20.14 -11.23
C ARG A 102 -3.35 18.84 -12.00
N ASP A 103 -2.51 17.97 -11.44
CA ASP A 103 -2.06 16.75 -12.12
C ASP A 103 -3.02 15.57 -11.85
N TYR A 104 -3.77 15.65 -10.75
CA TYR A 104 -4.73 14.64 -10.29
C TYR A 104 -6.07 15.30 -9.89
N PRO A 105 -6.85 15.84 -10.85
CA PRO A 105 -8.08 16.57 -10.57
C PRO A 105 -9.16 15.71 -9.89
N HIS A 106 -9.10 14.40 -10.10
CA HIS A 106 -10.02 13.42 -9.50
C HIS A 106 -9.55 12.86 -8.16
N SER A 107 -8.53 13.46 -7.53
CA SER A 107 -8.13 13.08 -6.17
C SER A 107 -9.28 13.31 -5.18
N ILE A 108 -9.46 12.37 -4.25
CA ILE A 108 -10.53 12.35 -3.24
C ILE A 108 -9.91 12.30 -1.85
N LEU A 109 -10.16 13.32 -1.04
CA LEU A 109 -9.79 13.32 0.38
C LEU A 109 -10.87 12.63 1.21
N ILE A 110 -10.54 11.47 1.77
CA ILE A 110 -11.38 10.71 2.69
C ILE A 110 -11.01 11.12 4.13
N SER A 111 -11.54 12.26 4.57
CA SER A 111 -11.19 12.87 5.86
C SER A 111 -11.81 12.20 7.09
N HIS A 112 -12.87 11.39 6.90
CA HIS A 112 -13.68 10.80 7.99
C HIS A 112 -13.30 9.34 8.35
N ALA A 113 -12.42 8.70 7.60
CA ALA A 113 -11.93 7.35 7.92
C ALA A 113 -11.10 7.32 9.21
N ARG A 114 -10.85 6.12 9.79
CA ARG A 114 -9.98 5.95 10.97
C ARG A 114 -8.62 6.64 10.77
N ILE A 115 -8.05 6.46 9.59
CA ILE A 115 -6.87 7.17 9.10
C ILE A 115 -7.34 8.00 7.90
N PRO A 116 -7.28 9.34 7.96
CA PRO A 116 -7.49 10.19 6.80
C PRO A 116 -6.56 9.81 5.64
N ILE A 117 -7.12 9.71 4.44
CA ILE A 117 -6.40 9.26 3.24
C ILE A 117 -6.78 10.17 2.06
N LEU A 118 -5.80 10.58 1.27
CA LEU A 118 -6.00 11.16 -0.05
C LEU A 118 -5.86 10.05 -1.09
N LYS A 119 -6.98 9.65 -1.69
CA LYS A 119 -7.04 8.60 -2.72
C LYS A 119 -6.94 9.22 -4.11
N VAL A 120 -6.09 8.65 -4.95
CA VAL A 120 -5.97 9.03 -6.35
C VAL A 120 -6.22 7.84 -7.24
N GLU A 121 -7.24 7.95 -8.08
CA GLU A 121 -7.55 6.93 -9.07
C GLU A 121 -6.77 7.19 -10.36
N GLY A 122 -5.83 6.30 -10.69
CA GLY A 122 -5.02 6.35 -11.90
C GLY A 122 -5.30 5.16 -12.80
N ARG A 123 -5.24 5.35 -14.13
CA ARG A 123 -5.21 4.24 -15.10
C ARG A 123 -3.78 3.77 -15.40
N THR A 124 -2.84 4.73 -15.40
CA THR A 124 -1.38 4.62 -15.56
C THR A 124 -0.88 6.06 -15.32
N PRO A 125 -0.24 6.40 -14.18
CA PRO A 125 0.38 5.55 -13.14
C PRO A 125 -0.62 4.78 -12.24
N PRO A 126 -0.16 3.82 -11.39
CA PRO A 126 -1.04 3.03 -10.52
C PRO A 126 -1.87 3.91 -9.58
N HIS A 127 -3.00 3.37 -9.13
CA HIS A 127 -3.77 3.93 -8.01
C HIS A 127 -2.83 4.15 -6.81
N PHE A 128 -2.92 5.31 -6.17
CA PHE A 128 -2.11 5.59 -4.99
C PHE A 128 -2.90 6.31 -3.91
N ASP A 129 -2.58 5.98 -2.67
CA ASP A 129 -3.21 6.50 -1.47
C ASP A 129 -2.14 7.17 -0.61
N ILE A 130 -2.31 8.47 -0.29
CA ILE A 130 -1.41 9.22 0.59
C ILE A 130 -2.06 9.37 1.96
N CYS A 131 -1.32 9.07 3.03
CA CYS A 131 -1.76 9.24 4.42
C CYS A 131 -0.61 9.62 5.34
N CYS A 132 -0.90 9.96 6.60
CA CYS A 132 0.10 10.24 7.63
C CYS A 132 0.27 9.06 8.60
N ASN A 133 0.44 7.83 8.07
CA ASN A 133 0.42 6.59 8.86
C ASN A 133 1.82 5.99 9.07
N TRP A 134 2.66 6.64 9.86
CA TRP A 134 3.98 6.13 10.19
C TRP A 134 3.99 4.72 10.83
N PRO A 135 3.03 4.36 11.71
CA PRO A 135 2.91 2.97 12.17
C PRO A 135 2.70 1.96 11.03
N GLY A 136 2.02 2.36 9.95
CA GLY A 136 1.87 1.54 8.74
C GLY A 136 3.21 1.25 8.06
N VAL A 137 4.11 2.23 8.00
CA VAL A 137 5.48 2.05 7.50
C VAL A 137 6.22 1.00 8.33
N ARG A 138 6.22 1.15 9.66
CA ARG A 138 6.87 0.21 10.59
C ARG A 138 6.31 -1.21 10.49
N ASN A 139 4.98 -1.34 10.45
CA ASN A 139 4.33 -2.64 10.33
C ASN A 139 4.67 -3.33 9.00
N SER A 140 4.82 -2.56 7.91
CA SER A 140 5.21 -3.11 6.61
C SER A 140 6.62 -3.68 6.64
N HIS A 141 7.56 -2.99 7.29
CA HIS A 141 8.91 -3.52 7.53
C HIS A 141 8.91 -4.75 8.47
N PHE A 142 8.05 -4.75 9.49
CA PHE A 142 7.91 -5.92 10.36
C PHE A 142 7.41 -7.15 9.58
N LEU A 143 6.38 -6.99 8.75
CA LEU A 143 5.89 -8.07 7.88
C LEU A 143 6.94 -8.54 6.88
N ARG A 144 7.72 -7.61 6.31
CA ARG A 144 8.84 -7.93 5.41
C ARG A 144 9.80 -8.93 6.05
N HIS A 145 10.12 -8.75 7.34
CA HIS A 145 10.99 -9.67 8.06
C HIS A 145 10.45 -11.11 8.05
N TYR A 146 9.14 -11.32 8.25
CA TYR A 146 8.55 -12.66 8.16
C TYR A 146 8.63 -13.24 6.76
N VAL A 147 8.36 -12.42 5.74
CA VAL A 147 8.43 -12.82 4.34
C VAL A 147 9.85 -13.21 3.95
N GLU A 148 10.85 -12.41 4.32
CA GLU A 148 12.26 -12.67 3.99
C GLU A 148 12.83 -13.89 4.72
N ASN A 149 12.41 -14.16 5.96
CA ASN A 149 12.86 -15.36 6.69
C ASN A 149 12.21 -16.65 6.16
N TYR A 150 11.02 -16.57 5.56
CA TYR A 150 10.27 -17.75 5.11
C TYR A 150 9.59 -17.52 3.74
N PRO A 151 10.35 -17.19 2.68
CA PRO A 151 9.79 -16.70 1.42
C PRO A 151 8.94 -17.75 0.72
N THR A 152 9.32 -19.03 0.78
CA THR A 152 8.59 -20.13 0.14
C THR A 152 7.31 -20.54 0.87
N LYS A 153 7.07 -20.02 2.08
CA LYS A 153 5.91 -20.36 2.91
C LYS A 153 4.99 -19.17 3.12
N ILE A 154 5.53 -18.05 3.59
CA ILE A 154 4.74 -16.89 4.02
C ILE A 154 4.25 -16.09 2.81
N GLN A 155 5.07 -15.87 1.79
CA GLN A 155 4.66 -15.07 0.64
C GLN A 155 3.51 -15.73 -0.17
N PRO A 156 3.56 -17.03 -0.52
CA PRO A 156 2.46 -17.70 -1.20
C PRO A 156 1.19 -17.72 -0.34
N LEU A 157 1.31 -18.03 0.96
CA LEU A 157 0.17 -18.08 1.86
C LEU A 157 -0.49 -16.72 2.05
N ALA A 158 0.29 -15.66 2.27
CA ALA A 158 -0.23 -14.30 2.40
C ALA A 158 -0.95 -13.86 1.12
N THR A 159 -0.36 -14.17 -0.04
CA THR A 159 -0.98 -13.89 -1.36
C THR A 159 -2.31 -14.64 -1.52
N ALA A 160 -2.35 -15.92 -1.18
CA ALA A 160 -3.56 -16.73 -1.24
C ALA A 160 -4.67 -16.18 -0.33
N VAL A 161 -4.34 -15.79 0.91
CA VAL A 161 -5.30 -15.21 1.85
C VAL A 161 -5.87 -13.89 1.31
N VAL A 162 -5.02 -13.02 0.76
CA VAL A 162 -5.46 -11.74 0.17
C VAL A 162 -6.41 -11.98 -1.00
N LEU A 163 -6.07 -12.92 -1.89
CA LEU A 163 -6.92 -13.23 -3.05
C LEU A 163 -8.23 -13.89 -2.66
N LEU A 164 -8.20 -14.80 -1.69
CA LEU A 164 -9.41 -15.39 -1.14
C LEU A 164 -10.30 -14.30 -0.54
N ALA A 165 -9.73 -13.37 0.22
CA ALA A 165 -10.47 -12.26 0.79
C ALA A 165 -11.07 -11.36 -0.31
N LYS A 166 -10.33 -11.07 -1.38
CA LYS A 166 -10.81 -10.30 -2.54
C LYS A 166 -11.97 -11.00 -3.25
N ASN A 167 -11.80 -12.28 -3.58
CA ASN A 167 -12.80 -13.07 -4.30
C ASN A 167 -14.09 -13.26 -3.49
N ASN A 168 -14.00 -13.28 -2.16
CA ASN A 168 -15.16 -13.35 -1.28
C ASN A 168 -15.75 -11.99 -0.88
N GLY A 169 -15.23 -10.88 -1.43
CA GLY A 169 -15.73 -9.53 -1.13
C GLY A 169 -15.50 -9.07 0.32
N ILE A 170 -14.60 -9.72 1.07
CA ILE A 170 -14.26 -9.36 2.45
C ILE A 170 -12.97 -8.53 2.54
N HIS A 171 -12.33 -8.26 1.42
CA HIS A 171 -11.14 -7.43 1.31
C HIS A 171 -11.50 -5.95 1.15
N GLY A 172 -11.04 -5.12 2.09
CA GLY A 172 -11.11 -3.66 2.01
C GLY A 172 -11.89 -3.02 3.16
N ALA A 173 -11.41 -1.85 3.60
CA ALA A 173 -11.89 -1.15 4.80
C ALA A 173 -13.36 -0.67 4.75
N LYS A 174 -14.04 -0.77 3.59
CA LYS A 174 -15.45 -0.37 3.41
C LYS A 174 -16.44 -1.44 3.87
N HIS A 175 -16.01 -2.70 3.92
CA HIS A 175 -16.82 -3.80 4.44
C HIS A 175 -16.43 -3.98 5.90
N GLN A 176 -17.37 -4.38 6.77
CA GLN A 176 -17.06 -4.80 8.16
C GLN A 176 -16.24 -6.13 8.19
N GLY A 177 -15.36 -6.37 7.22
CA GLY A 177 -14.52 -7.55 7.08
C GLY A 177 -13.26 -7.45 7.94
N LEU A 178 -12.78 -8.63 8.38
CA LEU A 178 -11.64 -8.89 9.27
C LEU A 178 -11.50 -7.83 10.40
N LYS A 179 -12.36 -7.98 11.43
CA LYS A 179 -12.18 -7.31 12.73
C LYS A 179 -11.09 -7.99 13.54
#